data_AF-A0A517ZMU6-F1
#
_entry.id   AF-A0A517ZMU6-F1
#
_cell.length_a   1.000
_cell.length_b   1.000
_cell.length_c   1.000
_cell.angle_alpha   90.00
_cell.angle_beta   90.00
_cell.angle_gamma   90.00
#
_symmetry.space_group_name_H-M   'P 1'
#
loop_
_entity.id
_entity.type
_entity.pdbx_description
1 polymer ?
#
loop_
_entity_poly.entity_id
_entity_poly.type
_entity_poly.pdbx_seq_one_letter_code
_entity_poly.pdbx_strand_id
1 'polypeptide(L)'
;MTTDKPKWWQDWIVYALIGLLLILPAYVGGYYLLGDCRSYLMEGPSIVEPDLEICHFRHFDSGFLRIAFGPLGWAEAKLRGERVRLSSPGASNDYETGG
;
A
#
# COMPACT_ATOMS: atom_id res chain seq x y z
N MET A 1 41.67 -26.50 9.99
CA MET A 1 40.48 -26.00 9.27
C MET A 1 39.28 -26.26 10.15
N THR A 2 38.84 -25.26 10.89
CA THR A 2 37.61 -25.30 11.69
C THR A 2 36.46 -24.98 10.75
N THR A 3 35.71 -26.00 10.37
CA THR A 3 34.45 -25.82 9.64
C THR A 3 33.39 -25.43 10.66
N ASP A 4 33.12 -24.13 10.80
CA ASP A 4 32.01 -23.65 11.61
C ASP A 4 30.71 -24.19 11.02
N LYS A 5 29.99 -25.00 11.80
CA LYS A 5 28.68 -25.54 11.40
C LYS A 5 27.72 -24.35 11.22
N PRO A 6 26.95 -24.29 10.11
CA PRO A 6 25.95 -23.24 9.93
C PRO A 6 24.98 -23.30 11.10
N LYS A 7 24.76 -22.16 11.74
CA LYS A 7 23.88 -22.11 12.90
C LYS A 7 22.46 -22.26 12.36
N TRP A 8 21.73 -23.28 12.82
CA TRP A 8 20.38 -23.63 12.35
C TRP A 8 19.40 -22.45 12.25
N TRP A 9 19.56 -21.39 13.05
CA TRP A 9 18.74 -20.17 12.98
C TRP A 9 19.00 -19.30 11.73
N GLN A 10 20.18 -19.39 11.11
CA GLN A 10 20.47 -18.70 9.84
C GLN A 10 19.66 -19.31 8.69
N ASP A 11 19.45 -20.63 8.70
CA ASP A 11 18.62 -21.30 7.69
C ASP A 11 17.17 -20.83 7.77
N TRP A 12 16.62 -20.65 8.98
CA TRP A 12 15.27 -20.10 9.17
C TRP A 12 15.11 -18.68 8.62
N ILE A 13 16.14 -17.83 8.77
CA ILE A 13 16.12 -16.46 8.21
C ILE A 13 16.09 -16.51 6.69
N VAL A 14 16.87 -17.41 6.08
CA VAL A 14 16.90 -17.58 4.62
C VAL A 14 15.52 -18.02 4.10
N TYR A 15 14.90 -19.02 4.75
CA TYR A 15 13.55 -19.46 4.36
C TYR A 15 12.50 -18.39 4.58
N ALA A 16 12.58 -17.61 5.66
CA ALA A 16 11.68 -16.50 5.91
C ALA A 16 11.80 -15.40 4.84
N LEU A 17 13.04 -15.05 4.45
CA LEU A 17 13.29 -14.07 3.39
C LEU A 17 12.77 -14.55 2.02
N ILE A 18 13.01 -15.82 1.68
CA ILE A 18 12.48 -16.41 0.44
C ILE A 18 10.95 -16.39 0.47
N GLY A 19 10.32 -16.80 1.57
CA GLY A 19 8.87 -16.75 1.72
C GLY A 19 8.32 -15.34 1.59
N LEU A 20 8.98 -14.36 2.21
CA LEU A 20 8.61 -12.95 2.10
C LEU A 20 8.72 -12.46 0.64
N LEU A 21 9.83 -12.77 -0.05
CA LEU A 21 10.06 -12.42 -1.46
C LEU A 21 9.01 -13.01 -2.41
N LEU A 22 8.44 -14.18 -2.09
CA LEU A 22 7.40 -14.79 -2.90
C LEU A 22 6.01 -14.18 -2.63
N ILE A 23 5.75 -13.77 -1.39
CA ILE A 23 4.45 -13.20 -0.99
C ILE A 23 4.34 -11.72 -1.38
N LEU A 24 5.41 -10.94 -1.25
CA LEU A 24 5.40 -9.50 -1.48
C LEU A 24 4.90 -9.12 -2.89
N PRO A 25 5.39 -9.74 -3.97
CA PRO A 25 4.91 -9.45 -5.32
C PRO A 25 3.42 -9.78 -5.51
N ALA A 26 2.95 -10.88 -4.91
CA ALA A 26 1.54 -11.25 -4.96
C ALA A 26 0.66 -10.28 -4.15
N TYR A 27 1.14 -9.84 -2.99
CA TYR A 27 0.45 -8.87 -2.15
C TYR A 27 0.36 -7.49 -2.83
N VAL A 28 1.48 -6.99 -3.36
CA VAL A 28 1.50 -5.74 -4.13
C VAL A 28 0.69 -5.89 -5.40
N GLY A 29 0.82 -6.99 -6.14
CA GLY A 29 0.04 -7.26 -7.33
C GLY A 29 -1.47 -7.29 -7.06
N GLY A 30 -1.90 -7.94 -5.98
CA GLY A 30 -3.29 -7.98 -5.55
C GLY A 30 -3.88 -6.60 -5.30
N TYR A 31 -3.09 -5.67 -4.73
CA TYR A 31 -3.51 -4.29 -4.54
C TYR A 31 -3.81 -3.55 -5.85
N TYR A 32 -2.99 -3.76 -6.89
CA TYR A 32 -3.20 -3.13 -8.20
C TYR A 32 -4.25 -3.84 -9.05
N LEU A 33 -4.40 -5.17 -8.92
CA LEU A 33 -5.34 -5.96 -9.70
C LEU A 33 -6.77 -5.91 -9.15
N LEU A 34 -6.92 -5.88 -7.82
CA LEU A 34 -8.23 -5.90 -7.15
C LEU A 34 -8.72 -4.50 -6.76
N GLY A 35 -7.84 -3.50 -6.79
CA GLY A 35 -8.18 -2.12 -6.49
C GLY A 35 -8.47 -1.36 -7.77
N ASP A 36 -9.75 -1.09 -8.04
CA ASP A 36 -10.19 -0.29 -9.18
C ASP A 36 -9.61 1.12 -9.06
N CYS A 37 -8.67 1.45 -9.95
CA CYS A 37 -7.94 2.71 -9.89
C CYS A 37 -8.70 3.80 -10.65
N ARG A 38 -9.05 4.87 -9.94
CA ARG A 38 -9.59 6.10 -10.53
C ARG A 38 -8.86 7.30 -9.95
N SER A 39 -8.35 8.18 -10.80
CA SER A 39 -7.78 9.45 -10.36
C SER A 39 -8.77 10.56 -10.62
N TYR A 40 -9.04 11.37 -9.60
CA TYR A 40 -9.88 12.55 -9.72
C TYR A 40 -9.09 13.77 -9.25
N LEU A 41 -9.25 14.87 -9.98
CA LEU A 41 -8.85 16.18 -9.51
C LEU A 41 -9.86 16.59 -8.42
N MET A 42 -9.39 16.77 -7.19
CA MET A 42 -10.22 17.30 -6.11
C MET A 42 -9.73 18.71 -5.75
N GLU A 43 -10.68 19.62 -5.55
CA GLU A 43 -10.38 20.91 -4.94
C GLU A 43 -9.90 20.67 -3.50
N GLY A 44 -8.64 21.02 -3.22
CA GLY A 44 -8.12 21.03 -1.86
C GLY A 44 -8.85 22.06 -0.99
N PRO A 45 -8.86 21.93 0.35
CA PRO A 45 -9.55 22.85 1.26
C PRO A 45 -8.88 24.24 1.40
N SER A 46 -8.07 24.67 0.44
CA SER A 46 -7.37 25.96 0.49
C SER A 46 -8.33 27.10 0.14
N ILE A 47 -8.58 27.96 1.12
CA ILE A 47 -9.48 29.14 1.02
C ILE A 47 -8.79 30.30 0.26
N VAL A 48 -7.54 30.13 -0.18
CA VAL A 48 -6.72 31.22 -0.75
C VAL A 48 -6.32 30.99 -2.21
N GLU A 49 -6.27 29.75 -2.67
CA GLU A 49 -6.07 29.36 -4.07
C GLU A 49 -6.46 27.87 -4.18
N PRO A 50 -7.29 27.43 -5.14
CA PRO A 50 -7.60 26.01 -5.28
C PRO A 50 -6.36 25.29 -5.80
N ASP A 51 -5.51 24.83 -4.87
CA ASP A 51 -4.53 23.81 -5.17
C ASP A 51 -5.32 22.57 -5.60
N LEU A 52 -5.26 22.28 -6.90
CA LEU A 52 -5.77 21.07 -7.51
C LEU A 52 -4.92 19.90 -7.00
N GLU A 53 -5.36 19.30 -5.90
CA GLU A 53 -4.72 18.11 -5.37
C GLU A 53 -5.20 16.89 -6.15
N ILE A 54 -4.26 16.18 -6.76
CA ILE A 54 -4.54 14.90 -7.39
C ILE A 54 -4.84 13.89 -6.28
N CYS A 55 -6.04 13.31 -6.31
CA CYS A 55 -6.44 12.28 -5.37
C CYS A 55 -6.60 10.96 -6.12
N HIS A 56 -5.86 9.95 -5.68
CA HIS A 56 -5.91 8.60 -6.20
C HIS A 56 -6.92 7.77 -5.41
N PHE A 57 -7.93 7.26 -6.09
CA PHE A 57 -8.94 6.40 -5.50
C PHE A 57 -8.69 4.96 -5.91
N ARG A 58 -8.73 4.07 -4.92
CA ARG A 58 -8.86 2.64 -5.15
C ARG A 58 -10.13 2.14 -4.53
N HIS A 59 -10.95 1.51 -5.36
CA HIS A 59 -12.15 0.83 -4.89
C HIS A 59 -11.89 -0.67 -4.76
N PHE A 60 -12.26 -1.24 -3.62
CA PHE A 60 -12.23 -2.68 -3.38
C PHE A 60 -13.64 -3.18 -3.11
N ASP A 61 -14.00 -4.32 -3.68
CA ASP A 61 -15.33 -4.93 -3.54
C ASP A 61 -15.66 -5.33 -2.09
N SER A 62 -14.65 -5.46 -1.22
CA SER A 62 -14.86 -5.82 0.18
C SER A 62 -14.09 -4.92 1.14
N GLY A 63 -14.69 -4.66 2.30
CA GLY A 63 -14.03 -3.95 3.39
C GLY A 63 -12.80 -4.66 3.93
N PHE A 64 -12.75 -6.00 3.82
CA PHE A 64 -11.59 -6.79 4.19
C PHE A 64 -10.38 -6.46 3.31
N LEU A 65 -10.53 -6.41 1.98
CA LEU A 65 -9.44 -6.06 1.07
C LEU A 65 -8.96 -4.62 1.29
N ARG A 66 -9.87 -3.68 1.54
CA ARG A 66 -9.52 -2.29 1.89
C ARG A 66 -8.64 -2.22 3.15
N ILE A 67 -8.94 -3.01 4.17
CA ILE A 67 -8.14 -3.07 5.40
C ILE A 67 -6.81 -3.78 5.12
N ALA A 68 -6.85 -4.93 4.45
CA ALA A 68 -5.67 -5.74 4.16
C ALA A 68 -4.63 -4.98 3.33
N PHE A 69 -5.06 -4.12 2.40
CA PHE A 69 -4.19 -3.29 1.58
C PHE A 69 -4.00 -1.86 2.08
N GLY A 70 -4.54 -1.52 3.27
CA GLY A 70 -4.34 -0.22 3.90
C GLY A 70 -2.89 0.25 3.96
N PRO A 71 -1.92 -0.62 4.35
CA PRO A 71 -0.51 -0.26 4.35
C PRO A 71 0.03 0.17 2.98
N LEU A 72 -0.48 -0.42 1.89
CA LEU A 72 -0.10 -0.05 0.52
C LEU A 72 -0.73 1.27 0.08
N GLY A 73 -1.96 1.58 0.51
CA GLY A 73 -2.56 2.91 0.32
C GLY A 73 -1.75 4.01 0.99
N TRP A 74 -1.31 3.77 2.22
CA TRP A 74 -0.41 4.67 2.92
C TRP A 74 0.94 4.82 2.20
N ALA A 75 1.57 3.71 1.81
CA ALA A 75 2.85 3.74 1.11
C ALA A 75 2.75 4.44 -0.25
N GLU A 76 1.66 4.22 -0.99
CA GLU A 76 1.39 4.89 -2.26
C GLU A 76 1.24 6.41 -2.07
N ALA A 77 0.53 6.85 -1.03
CA ALA A 77 0.39 8.28 -0.73
C ALA A 77 1.74 8.94 -0.44
N LYS A 78 2.61 8.25 0.31
CA LYS A 78 3.96 8.73 0.62
C LYS A 78 4.89 8.75 -0.59
N LEU A 79 4.85 7.71 -1.42
CA LEU A 79 5.72 7.59 -2.59
C LEU A 79 5.33 8.57 -3.70
N ARG A 80 4.02 8.83 -3.88
CA ARG A 80 3.52 9.77 -4.88
C ARG A 80 3.57 11.22 -4.41
N GLY A 81 3.48 11.45 -3.09
CA GLY A 81 3.24 12.78 -2.57
C GLY A 81 1.84 13.30 -2.92
N GLU A 82 0.88 12.39 -3.14
CA GLU A 82 -0.52 12.67 -3.48
C GLU A 82 -1.47 11.91 -2.54
N ARG A 83 -2.69 12.42 -2.33
CA ARG A 83 -3.65 11.76 -1.44
C ARG A 83 -4.12 10.44 -2.07
N VAL A 84 -4.24 9.41 -1.24
CA VAL A 84 -4.79 8.12 -1.66
C VAL A 84 -6.00 7.78 -0.81
N ARG A 85 -7.15 7.57 -1.44
CA ARG A 85 -8.36 7.05 -0.79
C ARG A 85 -8.55 5.59 -1.17
N LEU A 86 -8.56 4.71 -0.17
CA LEU A 86 -9.03 3.33 -0.35
C LEU A 86 -10.50 3.26 0.08
N SER A 87 -11.38 2.82 -0.81
CA SER A 87 -12.81 2.71 -0.58
C SER A 87 -13.30 1.28 -0.72
N SER A 88 -14.37 0.95 -0.01
CA SER A 88 -15.12 -0.30 -0.11
C SER A 88 -16.60 0.01 0.15
N PRO A 89 -17.54 -0.90 -0.15
CA PRO A 89 -18.95 -0.67 0.18
C PRO A 89 -19.13 -0.23 1.65
N GLY A 90 -19.65 0.99 1.84
CA GLY A 90 -19.95 1.57 3.16
C GLY A 90 -18.77 2.15 3.95
N ALA A 91 -17.52 2.16 3.44
CA ALA A 91 -16.38 2.72 4.18
C ALA A 91 -15.22 3.19 3.28
N SER A 92 -14.46 4.18 3.76
CA SER A 92 -13.24 4.67 3.12
C SER A 92 -12.13 4.96 4.14
N ASN A 93 -10.88 4.77 3.72
CA ASN A 93 -9.69 5.22 4.44
C ASN A 93 -8.99 6.27 3.57
N ASP A 94 -8.66 7.41 4.18
CA ASP A 94 -7.92 8.48 3.54
C ASP A 94 -6.48 8.48 4.05
N TYR A 95 -5.54 8.45 3.11
CA TYR A 95 -4.11 8.52 3.38
C TYR A 95 -3.57 9.82 2.80
N GLU A 96 -3.09 10.68 3.70
CA GLU A 96 -2.55 11.99 3.35
C GLU A 96 -1.07 11.92 2.95
N THR A 97 -0.66 12.94 2.22
CA THR A 97 0.69 13.24 1.80
C THR A 97 1.51 13.78 2.96
N GLY A 98 1.61 13.03 4.07
CA GLY A 98 2.26 13.61 5.24
C GLY A 98 3.71 13.99 4.94
N GLY A 99 4.12 15.15 5.43
CA GLY A 99 5.53 15.56 5.51
C GLY A 99 6.33 14.76 6.52
#